data_AF-A0AAJ2U5U5-F1
#
_entry.id   AF-A0AAJ2U5U5-F1
#
_cell.length_a   1.000
_cell.length_b   1.000
_cell.length_c   1.000
_cell.angle_alpha   90.00
_cell.angle_beta   90.00
_cell.angle_gamma   90.00
#
_symmetry.space_group_name_H-M   'P 1'
#
loop_
_entity.id
_entity.type
_entity.pdbx_description
1 polymer ?
#
loop_
_entity_poly.entity_id
_entity_poly.type
_entity_poly.pdbx_seq_one_letter_code
_entity_poly.pdbx_strand_id
1 'polypeptide(L)'
;NVGQTGLTQLQAVKEKLAQLIGYREGINAFLTSAVTNAEKSPSGLMMPNQSLLFNGRVFALTNFPAMAHLTRELVGGQLAVTPDTA
;
A
#
# COMPACT_ATOMS: atom_id res chain seq x y z
N ASN A 1 15.62 -1.80 6.70
CA ASN A 1 15.86 -0.76 7.70
C ASN A 1 15.30 -1.13 9.07
N VAL A 2 14.00 -1.02 9.35
CA VAL A 2 13.46 -1.18 10.72
C VAL A 2 13.81 -2.51 11.40
N GLY A 3 13.90 -3.60 10.61
CA GLY A 3 14.41 -4.90 11.09
C GLY A 3 15.92 -4.94 11.29
N GLN A 4 16.71 -4.24 10.48
CA GLN A 4 18.17 -4.14 10.61
C GLN A 4 18.57 -3.30 11.83
N THR A 5 17.79 -2.26 12.15
CA THR A 5 18.02 -1.41 13.33
C THR A 5 17.45 -1.99 14.62
N GLY A 6 16.75 -3.14 14.55
CA GLY A 6 16.14 -3.79 15.71
C GLY A 6 14.94 -3.04 16.32
N LEU A 7 14.45 -1.99 15.66
CA LEU A 7 13.38 -1.12 16.19
C LEU A 7 11.98 -1.73 16.07
N THR A 8 11.85 -2.91 15.45
CA THR A 8 10.59 -3.64 15.29
C THR A 8 9.91 -4.02 16.60
N GLN A 9 10.63 -4.01 17.73
CA GLN A 9 10.04 -4.30 19.04
C GLN A 9 9.24 -3.11 19.61
N LEU A 10 9.53 -1.88 19.16
CA LEU A 10 8.86 -0.68 19.64
C LEU A 10 7.41 -0.65 19.17
N GLN A 11 6.49 -0.39 20.09
CA GLN A 11 5.06 -0.38 19.81
C GLN A 11 4.68 0.66 18.74
N ALA A 12 5.22 1.88 18.84
CA ALA A 12 5.00 2.94 17.86
C ALA A 12 5.45 2.54 16.43
N VAL A 13 6.49 1.72 16.30
CA VAL A 13 6.94 1.19 15.01
C VAL A 13 5.95 0.14 14.49
N LYS A 14 5.51 -0.78 15.34
CA LYS A 14 4.52 -1.81 14.98
C LYS A 14 3.22 -1.20 14.50
N GLU A 15 2.74 -0.14 15.14
CA GLU A 15 1.51 0.56 14.74
C GLU A 15 1.60 1.18 13.36
N LYS A 16 2.73 1.83 13.03
CA LYS A 16 2.95 2.40 11.70
C LYS A 16 3.08 1.33 10.63
N LEU A 17 3.74 0.21 10.94
CA LEU A 17 3.80 -0.95 10.06
C LEU A 17 2.40 -1.55 9.83
N ALA A 18 1.57 -1.66 10.88
CA ALA A 18 0.20 -2.14 10.76
C ALA A 18 -0.65 -1.24 9.86
N GLN A 19 -0.48 0.09 9.94
CA GLN A 19 -1.15 1.03 9.04
C GLN A 19 -0.74 0.81 7.57
N LEU A 20 0.56 0.63 7.30
CA LEU A 20 1.05 0.34 5.96
C LEU A 20 0.53 -1.01 5.42
N ILE A 21 0.47 -2.04 6.28
CA ILE A 21 -0.10 -3.34 5.94
C ILE A 21 -1.59 -3.18 5.59
N GLY A 22 -2.36 -2.50 6.44
CA GLY A 22 -3.78 -2.26 6.21
C GLY A 22 -4.05 -1.50 4.90
N TYR A 23 -3.21 -0.51 4.58
CA TYR A 23 -3.27 0.21 3.30
C TYR A 23 -3.02 -0.73 2.11
N ARG A 24 -1.96 -1.54 2.17
CA ARG A 24 -1.62 -2.51 1.12
C ARG A 24 -2.72 -3.54 0.91
N GLU A 25 -3.23 -4.12 2.00
CA GLU A 25 -4.30 -5.12 1.94
C GLU A 25 -5.62 -4.51 1.48
N GLY A 26 -5.92 -3.26 1.85
CA GLY A 26 -7.08 -2.53 1.34
C GLY A 26 -7.07 -2.40 -0.19
N ILE A 27 -5.93 -2.01 -0.78
CA ILE A 27 -5.78 -1.94 -2.24
C ILE A 27 -5.95 -3.32 -2.87
N ASN A 28 -5.31 -4.35 -2.29
CA ASN A 28 -5.41 -5.72 -2.78
C ASN A 28 -6.84 -6.24 -2.74
N ALA A 29 -7.61 -5.92 -1.70
CA ALA A 29 -9.00 -6.29 -1.56
C ALA A 29 -9.89 -5.66 -2.66
N PHE A 30 -9.68 -4.38 -2.98
CA PHE A 30 -10.40 -3.75 -4.10
C PHE A 30 -10.10 -4.42 -5.44
N LEU A 31 -8.83 -4.72 -5.72
CA LEU A 31 -8.43 -5.41 -6.95
C LEU A 31 -9.03 -6.81 -7.04
N THR A 32 -8.92 -7.58 -5.96
CA THR A 32 -9.47 -8.94 -5.89
C THR A 32 -10.98 -8.93 -6.08
N SER A 33 -11.68 -7.97 -5.45
CA SER A 33 -13.14 -7.82 -5.58
C SER A 33 -13.54 -7.39 -6.99
N ALA A 34 -12.75 -6.54 -7.65
CA ALA A 34 -13.02 -6.11 -9.02
C ALA A 34 -12.89 -7.27 -10.02
N VAL A 35 -11.91 -8.15 -9.83
CA VAL A 35 -11.72 -9.34 -10.67
C VAL A 35 -12.80 -10.39 -10.38
N THR A 36 -13.12 -10.62 -9.11
CA THR A 36 -14.13 -11.62 -8.71
C THR A 36 -15.53 -11.26 -9.20
N ASN A 37 -15.87 -9.97 -9.19
CA ASN A 37 -17.17 -9.45 -9.65
C ASN A 37 -17.10 -8.95 -11.10
N ALA A 38 -16.28 -9.55 -11.96
CA ALA A 38 -16.14 -9.13 -13.35
C ALA A 38 -17.48 -9.17 -14.12
N GLU A 39 -17.67 -8.19 -15.00
CA GLU A 39 -18.90 -7.97 -15.77
C GLU A 39 -18.60 -8.00 -17.28
N LYS A 40 -19.62 -8.30 -18.09
CA LYS A 40 -19.48 -8.23 -19.55
C LYS A 40 -19.53 -6.79 -20.03
N SER A 41 -18.57 -6.42 -20.86
CA SER A 41 -18.56 -5.15 -21.58
C SER A 41 -19.64 -5.12 -22.67
N PRO A 42 -19.98 -3.93 -23.21
CA PRO A 42 -20.86 -3.81 -24.38
C PRO A 42 -20.35 -4.55 -25.63
N SER A 43 -19.04 -4.79 -25.73
CA SER A 43 -18.42 -5.59 -26.81
C SER A 43 -18.42 -7.10 -26.53
N GLY A 44 -19.02 -7.56 -25.43
CA GLY A 44 -19.12 -8.97 -25.07
C GLY A 44 -17.88 -9.55 -24.37
N LEU A 45 -16.86 -8.74 -24.08
CA LEU A 45 -15.64 -9.16 -23.39
C LEU A 45 -15.82 -9.08 -21.87
N MET A 46 -15.16 -9.96 -21.12
CA MET A 46 -15.13 -9.83 -19.65
C MET A 46 -14.23 -8.66 -19.25
N MET A 47 -14.73 -7.80 -18.37
CA MET A 47 -13.97 -6.71 -17.76
C MET A 47 -14.10 -6.77 -16.24
N PRO A 48 -13.08 -6.36 -15.48
CA PRO A 48 -13.23 -6.18 -14.04
C PRO A 48 -14.36 -5.20 -13.71
N ASN A 49 -14.98 -5.36 -12.54
CA ASN A 49 -15.99 -4.42 -12.06
C ASN A 49 -15.39 -3.02 -11.96
N GLN A 50 -15.92 -2.09 -12.77
CA GLN A 50 -15.32 -0.77 -12.90
C GLN A 50 -15.51 0.09 -11.65
N SER A 51 -16.67 -0.01 -11.00
CA SER A 51 -16.95 0.73 -9.76
C SER A 51 -15.96 0.37 -8.66
N LEU A 52 -15.68 -0.92 -8.47
CA LEU A 52 -14.70 -1.40 -7.49
C LEU A 52 -13.27 -0.97 -7.85
N LEU A 53 -12.92 -1.02 -9.13
CA LEU A 53 -11.62 -0.58 -9.63
C LEU A 53 -11.39 0.92 -9.35
N PHE A 54 -12.39 1.77 -9.64
CA PHE A 54 -12.31 3.21 -9.38
C PHE A 54 -12.26 3.53 -7.88
N ASN A 55 -13.06 2.85 -7.06
CA ASN A 55 -13.01 3.01 -5.60
C ASN A 55 -11.62 2.67 -5.04
N GLY A 56 -11.01 1.56 -5.52
CA GLY A 56 -9.66 1.19 -5.14
C GLY A 56 -8.61 2.22 -5.54
N ARG A 57 -8.75 2.83 -6.73
CA ARG A 57 -7.87 3.91 -7.18
C ARG A 57 -7.97 5.15 -6.28
N VAL A 58 -9.19 5.58 -5.95
CA VAL A 58 -9.40 6.73 -5.07
C VAL A 58 -8.82 6.43 -3.68
N PHE A 59 -9.12 5.27 -3.11
CA PHE A 59 -8.56 4.86 -1.82
C PHE A 59 -7.02 4.89 -1.82
N ALA A 60 -6.39 4.32 -2.86
CA ALA A 60 -4.94 4.30 -2.99
C ALA A 60 -4.36 5.72 -3.04
N LEU A 61 -4.89 6.58 -3.91
CA LEU A 61 -4.36 7.91 -4.13
C LEU A 61 -4.60 8.87 -2.97
N THR A 62 -5.78 8.82 -2.35
CA THR A 62 -6.12 9.69 -1.20
C THR A 62 -5.25 9.38 0.02
N ASN A 63 -4.92 8.11 0.25
CA ASN A 63 -4.11 7.71 1.42
C ASN A 63 -2.60 7.68 1.14
N PHE A 64 -2.18 7.71 -0.12
CA PHE A 64 -0.77 7.61 -0.50
C PHE A 64 0.14 8.64 0.19
N PRO A 65 -0.20 9.95 0.27
CA PRO A 65 0.67 10.93 0.92
C PRO A 65 0.97 10.56 2.38
N ALA A 66 -0.05 10.17 3.14
CA ALA A 66 0.11 9.77 4.54
C ALA A 66 1.01 8.53 4.67
N MET A 67 0.80 7.52 3.82
CA MET A 67 1.61 6.29 3.83
C MET A 67 3.06 6.54 3.39
N ALA A 68 3.29 7.45 2.45
CA ALA A 68 4.62 7.88 2.05
C ALA A 68 5.35 8.59 3.20
N HIS A 69 4.66 9.44 3.97
CA HIS A 69 5.21 10.07 5.17
C HIS A 69 5.55 9.04 6.25
N LEU A 70 4.64 8.09 6.54
CA LEU A 70 4.91 7.00 7.49
C LEU A 70 6.12 6.16 7.09
N THR A 71 6.24 5.84 5.80
CA THR A 71 7.38 5.07 5.28
C THR A 71 8.69 5.84 5.46
N ARG A 72 8.70 7.14 5.14
CA ARG A 72 9.88 7.99 5.35
C ARG A 72 10.28 8.05 6.82
N GLU A 73 9.31 8.15 7.72
CA GLU A 73 9.57 8.18 9.16
C GLU A 73 10.16 6.86 9.66
N LEU A 74 9.64 5.72 9.19
CA LEU A 74 10.15 4.40 9.54
C LEU A 74 11.56 4.12 9.03
N VAL A 75 11.95 4.72 7.91
CA VAL A 75 13.31 4.64 7.36
C VAL A 75 14.24 5.66 8.05
N GLY A 76 13.73 6.84 8.39
CA GLY A 76 14.51 7.89 9.03
C GLY A 76 15.73 8.32 8.19
N GLY A 77 16.76 8.84 8.87
CA GLY A 77 17.97 9.39 8.22
C GLY A 77 18.89 8.37 7.55
N GLN A 78 18.68 7.06 7.79
CA GLN A 78 19.53 6.01 7.20
C GLN A 78 19.52 6.03 5.66
N LEU A 79 18.42 6.47 5.05
CA LEU A 79 18.33 6.63 3.60
C LEU A 79 19.41 7.57 3.04
N ALA A 80 19.75 8.63 3.78
CA ALA A 80 20.71 9.65 3.33
C ALA A 80 22.18 9.26 3.58
N VAL A 81 22.43 8.26 4.43
CA VAL A 81 23.78 7.80 4.80
C VAL A 81 24.13 6.42 4.24
N THR A 82 23.24 5.86 3.39
CA THR A 82 23.52 4.60 2.69
C THR A 82 24.54 4.87 1.58
N PRO A 83 25.70 4.20 1.57
CA PRO A 83 26.70 4.39 0.52
C PRO A 83 26.17 3.91 -0.84
N ASP A 84 26.67 4.51 -1.92
CA ASP A 84 26.26 4.20 -3.31
C ASP A 84 26.64 2.77 -3.74
N THR A 85 27.66 2.19 -3.08
CA THR A 85 28.09 0.80 -3.26
C THR A 85 28.10 0.10 -1.91
N ALA A 86 27.46 -1.07 -1.85
CA ALA A 86 27.31 -1.90 -0.64
C ALA A 86 28.62 -2.63 -0.28
#